data_AF-A0A4V3RK92-F1
#
_entry.id   AF-A0A4V3RK92-F1
#
_cell.length_a   1.000
_cell.length_b   1.000
_cell.length_c   1.000
_cell.angle_alpha   90.00
_cell.angle_beta   90.00
_cell.angle_gamma   90.00
#
_symmetry.space_group_name_H-M   'P 1'
#
loop_
_entity.id
_entity.type
_entity.pdbx_description
1 polymer ?
#
loop_
_entity_poly.entity_id
_entity_poly.type
_entity_poly.pdbx_seq_one_letter_code
_entity_poly.pdbx_strand_id
1 'polypeptide(L)'
;MANNNYWLIRQKQNEKYSYQSSKSNKQRTYDNNVTKLNRLYKAKSTLVSQKSSANDRYKSVKSYVESSDYSYNWKGNKANKTKNNISGNIVSSYSAYVKLIDNHLDALCDEITRIENQNKQLRGDILYLGSLINSLANEIGKLFN
;
A
#
# COMPACT_ATOMS: atom_id res chain seq x y z
N MET A 1 18.06 54.46 4.97
CA MET A 1 16.90 53.57 5.12
C MET A 1 16.71 52.64 3.93
N ALA A 2 16.74 53.11 2.67
CA ALA A 2 16.54 52.27 1.47
C ALA A 2 17.49 51.05 1.32
N ASN A 3 18.77 51.20 1.69
CA ASN A 3 19.75 50.12 1.53
C ASN A 3 19.53 48.94 2.52
N ASN A 4 18.97 49.21 3.71
CA ASN A 4 18.66 48.17 4.70
C ASN A 4 17.43 47.33 4.27
N ASN A 5 16.41 47.98 3.69
CA ASN A 5 15.24 47.29 3.15
C ASN A 5 15.60 46.39 1.96
N TYR A 6 16.54 46.79 1.10
CA TYR A 6 16.99 45.97 -0.02
C TYR A 6 17.59 44.62 0.44
N TRP A 7 18.52 44.64 1.41
CA TRP A 7 19.14 43.42 1.92
C TRP A 7 18.12 42.51 2.62
N LEU A 8 17.22 43.09 3.41
CA LEU A 8 16.16 42.34 4.09
C LEU A 8 15.16 41.70 3.11
N ILE A 9 14.75 42.44 2.07
CA ILE A 9 13.89 41.90 1.00
C ILE A 9 14.58 40.73 0.30
N ARG A 10 15.86 40.89 -0.08
CA ARG A 10 16.64 39.84 -0.75
C ARG A 10 16.76 38.58 0.13
N GLN A 11 17.01 38.76 1.42
CA GLN A 11 17.07 37.65 2.37
C GLN A 11 15.74 36.88 2.44
N LYS A 12 14.62 37.59 2.61
CA LYS A 12 13.28 36.98 2.67
C LYS A 12 12.88 36.30 1.37
N GLN A 13 13.29 36.86 0.22
CA GLN A 13 13.07 36.22 -1.09
C GLN A 13 13.83 34.89 -1.19
N ASN A 14 15.09 34.84 -0.77
CA ASN A 14 15.88 33.60 -0.76
C ASN A 14 15.25 32.53 0.13
N GLU A 15 14.76 32.91 1.32
CA GLU A 15 14.08 32.00 2.23
C GLU A 15 12.78 31.47 1.63
N LYS A 16 11.99 32.35 1.01
CA LYS A 16 10.77 31.96 0.29
C LYS A 16 11.06 30.95 -0.83
N TYR A 17 12.11 31.16 -1.62
CA TYR A 17 12.52 30.22 -2.66
C TYR A 17 12.94 28.85 -2.10
N SER A 18 13.62 28.84 -0.94
CA SER A 18 13.95 27.59 -0.24
C SER A 18 12.70 26.82 0.17
N TYR A 19 11.72 27.49 0.78
CA TYR A 19 10.45 26.85 1.15
C TYR A 19 9.65 26.37 -0.05
N GLN A 20 9.61 27.14 -1.14
CA GLN A 20 8.96 26.72 -2.39
C GLN A 20 9.62 25.45 -2.94
N SER A 21 10.94 25.38 -2.96
CA SER A 21 11.68 24.20 -3.43
C SER A 21 11.40 22.99 -2.55
N SER A 22 11.44 23.14 -1.23
CA SER A 22 11.10 22.09 -0.27
C SER A 22 9.66 21.59 -0.44
N LYS A 23 8.70 22.51 -0.60
CA LYS A 23 7.28 22.19 -0.82
C LYS A 23 7.10 21.38 -2.10
N SER A 24 7.71 21.80 -3.20
CA SER A 24 7.67 21.10 -4.49
C SER A 24 8.27 19.70 -4.40
N ASN A 25 9.38 19.53 -3.67
CA ASN A 25 9.98 18.21 -3.44
C ASN A 25 9.05 17.27 -2.68
N LYS A 26 8.45 17.75 -1.59
CA LYS A 26 7.49 16.97 -0.79
C LYS A 26 6.22 16.65 -1.58
N GLN A 27 5.73 17.57 -2.42
CA GLN A 27 4.60 17.34 -3.31
C GLN A 27 4.89 16.20 -4.29
N ARG A 28 6.06 16.18 -4.93
CA ARG A 28 6.48 15.08 -5.81
C ARG A 28 6.49 13.73 -5.09
N THR A 29 7.02 13.69 -3.87
CA THR A 29 7.00 12.45 -3.06
C THR A 29 5.57 12.01 -2.75
N TYR A 30 4.69 12.94 -2.38
CA TYR A 30 3.28 12.66 -2.12
C TYR A 30 2.58 12.07 -3.35
N ASP A 31 2.77 12.68 -4.53
CA ASP A 31 2.14 12.24 -5.79
C ASP A 31 2.65 10.86 -6.23
N ASN A 32 3.95 10.61 -6.06
CA ASN A 32 4.54 9.29 -6.30
C ASN A 32 3.95 8.23 -5.36
N ASN A 33 3.78 8.56 -4.08
CA ASN A 33 3.17 7.68 -3.11
C ASN A 33 1.69 7.38 -3.44
N VAL A 34 0.93 8.37 -3.90
CA VAL A 34 -0.46 8.17 -4.38
C VAL A 34 -0.49 7.16 -5.53
N THR A 35 0.43 7.30 -6.49
CA THR A 35 0.54 6.35 -7.62
C THR A 35 0.90 4.95 -7.14
N LYS A 36 1.82 4.82 -6.18
CA LYS A 36 2.21 3.54 -5.58
C LYS A 36 1.04 2.90 -4.83
N LEU A 37 0.31 3.67 -4.01
CA LEU A 37 -0.88 3.20 -3.29
C LEU A 37 -1.93 2.65 -4.26
N ASN A 38 -2.21 3.32 -5.36
CA ASN A 38 -3.16 2.83 -6.37
C ASN A 38 -2.76 1.46 -6.94
N ARG A 39 -1.46 1.22 -7.16
CA ARG A 39 -0.97 -0.09 -7.62
C ARG A 39 -1.11 -1.15 -6.54
N LEU A 40 -0.79 -0.81 -5.29
CA LEU A 40 -0.92 -1.72 -4.14
C LEU A 40 -2.38 -2.10 -3.89
N TYR A 41 -3.32 -1.16 -4.01
CA TYR A 41 -4.75 -1.44 -3.88
C TYR A 41 -5.26 -2.42 -4.94
N LYS A 42 -4.81 -2.25 -6.19
CA LYS A 42 -5.12 -3.20 -7.27
C LYS A 42 -4.54 -4.59 -6.97
N ALA A 43 -3.27 -4.67 -6.57
CA ALA A 43 -2.63 -5.93 -6.21
C ALA A 43 -3.34 -6.64 -5.05
N LYS A 44 -3.71 -5.88 -4.00
CA LYS A 44 -4.50 -6.38 -2.86
C LYS A 44 -5.84 -6.94 -3.33
N SER A 45 -6.58 -6.21 -4.16
CA SER A 45 -7.86 -6.68 -4.69
C SER A 45 -7.70 -7.99 -5.48
N THR A 46 -6.67 -8.10 -6.32
CA THR A 46 -6.39 -9.33 -7.07
C THR A 46 -6.09 -10.51 -6.13
N LEU A 47 -5.24 -10.31 -5.13
CA LEU A 47 -4.89 -11.36 -4.17
C LEU A 47 -6.08 -11.78 -3.31
N VAL A 48 -6.97 -10.86 -2.92
CA VAL A 48 -8.22 -11.20 -2.22
C VAL A 48 -9.08 -12.14 -3.07
N SER A 49 -9.25 -11.83 -4.37
CA SER A 49 -10.00 -12.70 -5.28
C SER A 49 -9.34 -14.07 -5.45
N GLN A 50 -8.01 -14.09 -5.62
CA GLN A 50 -7.25 -15.34 -5.73
C GLN A 50 -7.33 -16.19 -4.46
N LYS A 51 -7.25 -15.57 -3.28
CA LYS A 51 -7.44 -16.25 -1.99
C LYS A 51 -8.81 -16.91 -1.92
N SER A 52 -9.87 -16.19 -2.30
CA SER A 52 -11.23 -16.72 -2.29
C SER A 52 -11.33 -17.97 -3.18
N SER A 53 -10.87 -17.88 -4.43
CA SER A 53 -10.88 -19.02 -5.36
C SER A 53 -10.05 -20.20 -4.86
N ALA A 54 -8.87 -19.93 -4.29
CA ALA A 54 -8.02 -20.97 -3.72
C ALA A 54 -8.69 -21.66 -2.51
N ASN A 55 -9.36 -20.89 -1.65
CA ASN A 55 -10.09 -21.38 -0.50
C ASN A 55 -11.32 -22.20 -0.89
N ASP A 56 -12.04 -21.80 -1.93
CA ASP A 56 -13.20 -22.55 -2.44
C ASP A 56 -12.76 -23.90 -3.03
N ARG A 57 -11.64 -23.91 -3.77
CA ARG A 57 -11.04 -25.16 -4.28
C ARG A 57 -10.53 -26.05 -3.14
N TYR A 58 -9.87 -25.46 -2.15
CA TYR A 58 -9.43 -26.16 -0.94
C TYR A 58 -10.61 -26.89 -0.28
N LYS A 59 -11.68 -26.15 0.04
CA LYS A 59 -12.88 -26.70 0.68
C LYS A 59 -13.54 -27.77 -0.18
N SER A 60 -13.68 -27.54 -1.48
CA SER A 60 -14.34 -28.49 -2.39
C SER A 60 -13.59 -29.82 -2.47
N VAL A 61 -12.27 -29.78 -2.66
CA VAL A 61 -11.44 -31.01 -2.75
C VAL A 61 -11.42 -31.73 -1.40
N LYS A 62 -11.31 -30.98 -0.30
CA LYS A 62 -11.34 -31.53 1.05
C LYS A 62 -12.66 -32.25 1.34
N SER A 63 -13.79 -31.59 1.09
CA SER A 63 -15.11 -32.19 1.28
C SER A 63 -15.31 -33.43 0.42
N TYR A 64 -14.84 -33.41 -0.84
CA TYR A 64 -14.93 -34.58 -1.72
C TYR A 64 -14.17 -35.79 -1.17
N VAL A 65 -12.92 -35.59 -0.71
CA VAL A 65 -12.09 -36.71 -0.21
C VAL A 65 -12.54 -37.20 1.16
N GLU A 66 -13.10 -36.33 1.99
CA GLU A 66 -13.63 -36.65 3.33
C GLU A 66 -15.05 -37.23 3.30
N SER A 67 -15.81 -37.03 2.22
CA SER A 67 -17.17 -37.54 2.07
C SER A 67 -17.28 -39.05 2.25
N SER A 68 -18.38 -39.49 2.85
CA SER A 68 -18.79 -40.90 2.91
C SER A 68 -19.00 -41.51 1.52
N ASP A 69 -19.32 -40.68 0.53
CA ASP A 69 -19.59 -41.08 -0.85
C ASP A 69 -18.34 -41.04 -1.72
N TYR A 70 -17.16 -40.79 -1.14
CA TYR A 70 -15.90 -40.80 -1.88
C TYR A 70 -15.75 -42.12 -2.64
N SER A 71 -15.86 -42.01 -3.97
CA SER A 71 -15.77 -43.14 -4.88
C SER A 71 -16.65 -44.33 -4.47
N TYR A 72 -17.96 -44.09 -4.30
CA TYR A 72 -18.97 -45.08 -3.89
C TYR A 72 -18.79 -46.50 -4.49
N ASN A 73 -18.48 -46.57 -5.80
CA ASN A 73 -18.31 -47.84 -6.53
C ASN A 73 -16.85 -48.35 -6.62
N TRP A 74 -15.86 -47.58 -6.18
CA TRP A 74 -14.43 -47.93 -6.29
C TRP A 74 -13.80 -48.11 -4.90
N LYS A 75 -13.57 -49.38 -4.53
CA LYS A 75 -13.10 -49.77 -3.20
C LYS A 75 -11.77 -50.52 -3.27
N GLY A 76 -11.12 -50.68 -2.11
CA GLY A 76 -9.89 -51.46 -1.94
C GLY A 76 -8.61 -50.62 -1.89
N ASN A 77 -7.46 -51.30 -1.86
CA ASN A 77 -6.16 -50.67 -1.56
C ASN A 77 -5.77 -49.53 -2.51
N LYS A 78 -6.12 -49.62 -3.80
CA LYS A 78 -5.85 -48.54 -4.77
C LYS A 78 -6.70 -47.30 -4.49
N ALA A 79 -8.00 -47.48 -4.19
CA ALA A 79 -8.88 -46.38 -3.82
C ALA A 79 -8.40 -45.66 -2.56
N ASN A 80 -8.00 -46.41 -1.53
CA ASN A 80 -7.45 -45.85 -0.29
C ASN A 80 -6.14 -45.09 -0.52
N LYS A 81 -5.22 -45.64 -1.34
CA LYS A 81 -3.98 -44.93 -1.72
C LYS A 81 -4.26 -43.62 -2.43
N THR A 82 -5.23 -43.60 -3.36
CA THR A 82 -5.61 -42.38 -4.07
C THR A 82 -6.26 -41.36 -3.14
N LYS A 83 -7.18 -41.78 -2.26
CA LYS A 83 -7.78 -40.93 -1.22
C LYS A 83 -6.68 -40.26 -0.38
N ASN A 84 -5.74 -41.05 0.11
CA ASN A 84 -4.62 -40.56 0.92
C ASN A 84 -3.70 -39.62 0.14
N ASN A 85 -3.47 -39.86 -1.15
CA ASN A 85 -2.68 -38.95 -1.99
C ASN A 85 -3.38 -37.60 -2.19
N ILE A 86 -4.68 -37.60 -2.49
CA ILE A 86 -5.48 -36.37 -2.61
C ILE A 86 -5.44 -35.57 -1.30
N SER A 87 -5.69 -36.23 -0.17
CA SER A 87 -5.67 -35.58 1.15
C SER A 87 -4.27 -35.10 1.54
N GLY A 88 -3.25 -35.93 1.37
CA GLY A 88 -1.89 -35.66 1.81
C GLY A 88 -1.18 -34.61 0.94
N ASN A 89 -1.41 -34.63 -0.38
CA ASN A 89 -0.71 -33.76 -1.32
C ASN A 89 -1.58 -32.61 -1.80
N ILE A 90 -2.75 -32.89 -2.38
CA ILE A 90 -3.56 -31.86 -3.06
C ILE A 90 -4.20 -30.91 -2.03
N VAL A 91 -4.90 -31.45 -1.02
CA VAL A 91 -5.54 -30.64 0.03
C VAL A 91 -4.49 -29.85 0.82
N SER A 92 -3.38 -30.49 1.21
CA SER A 92 -2.27 -29.81 1.89
C SER A 92 -1.66 -28.69 1.06
N SER A 93 -1.47 -28.89 -0.25
CA SER A 93 -0.91 -27.87 -1.14
C SER A 93 -1.82 -26.66 -1.27
N TYR A 94 -3.13 -26.86 -1.42
CA TYR A 94 -4.09 -25.75 -1.42
C TYR A 94 -4.10 -24.99 -0.09
N SER A 95 -4.06 -25.70 1.04
CA SER A 95 -3.96 -25.08 2.36
C SER A 95 -2.70 -24.22 2.51
N ALA A 96 -1.55 -24.74 2.08
CA ALA A 96 -0.29 -23.99 2.08
C ALA A 96 -0.36 -22.76 1.16
N TYR A 97 -0.95 -22.90 -0.03
CA TYR A 97 -1.11 -21.80 -0.97
C TYR A 97 -2.00 -20.68 -0.43
N VAL A 98 -3.13 -21.00 0.21
CA VAL A 98 -3.99 -20.00 0.87
C VAL A 98 -3.22 -19.24 1.96
N LYS A 99 -2.44 -19.95 2.80
CA LYS A 99 -1.60 -19.31 3.82
C LYS A 99 -0.53 -18.40 3.23
N LEU A 100 0.06 -18.77 2.11
CA LEU A 100 1.03 -17.92 1.42
C LEU A 100 0.38 -16.63 0.89
N ILE A 101 -0.82 -16.71 0.31
CA ILE A 101 -1.57 -15.52 -0.10
C ILE A 101 -1.86 -14.62 1.09
N ASP A 102 -2.20 -15.19 2.26
CA ASP A 102 -2.45 -14.43 3.48
C ASP A 102 -1.24 -13.64 3.93
N ASN A 103 -0.09 -14.29 4.02
CA ASN A 103 1.16 -13.61 4.37
C ASN A 103 1.48 -12.46 3.40
N HIS A 104 1.20 -12.63 2.11
CA HIS A 104 1.39 -11.55 1.12
C HIS A 104 0.35 -10.43 1.25
N LEU A 105 -0.90 -10.75 1.58
CA LEU A 105 -1.94 -9.76 1.86
C LEU A 105 -1.61 -8.92 3.09
N ASP A 106 -1.10 -9.54 4.15
CA ASP A 106 -0.68 -8.85 5.37
C ASP A 106 0.46 -7.88 5.08
N ALA A 107 1.52 -8.35 4.40
CA ALA A 107 2.64 -7.50 3.98
C ALA A 107 2.21 -6.32 3.11
N LEU A 108 1.22 -6.52 2.22
CA LEU A 108 0.65 -5.42 1.42
C LEU A 108 -0.13 -4.43 2.29
N CYS A 109 -0.89 -4.90 3.28
CA CYS A 109 -1.63 -4.03 4.20
C CYS A 109 -0.70 -3.17 5.05
N ASP A 110 0.40 -3.76 5.52
CA ASP A 110 1.44 -3.04 6.28
C ASP A 110 2.09 -1.94 5.43
N GLU A 111 2.49 -2.26 4.19
CA GLU A 111 3.12 -1.28 3.30
C GLU A 111 2.15 -0.18 2.87
N ILE A 112 0.87 -0.50 2.62
CA ILE A 112 -0.19 0.49 2.38
C ILE A 112 -0.27 1.44 3.57
N THR A 113 -0.43 0.90 4.78
CA THR A 113 -0.56 1.69 6.02
C THR A 113 0.66 2.60 6.24
N ARG A 114 1.87 2.07 6.01
CA ARG A 114 3.11 2.83 6.13
C ARG A 114 3.13 4.03 5.16
N ILE A 115 2.78 3.81 3.89
CA ILE A 115 2.77 4.89 2.88
C ILE A 115 1.65 5.90 3.16
N GLU A 116 0.48 5.46 3.60
CA GLU A 116 -0.61 6.38 3.95
C GLU A 116 -0.22 7.31 5.11
N ASN A 117 0.44 6.77 6.14
CA ASN A 117 0.94 7.57 7.25
C ASN A 117 2.03 8.56 6.80
N GLN A 118 2.93 8.12 5.92
CA GLN A 118 3.92 9.00 5.29
C GLN A 118 3.24 10.14 4.51
N ASN A 119 2.17 9.85 3.76
CA ASN A 119 1.43 10.86 3.00
C ASN A 119 0.66 11.84 3.89
N LYS A 120 0.13 11.40 5.04
CA LYS A 120 -0.47 12.29 6.03
C LYS A 120 0.55 13.31 6.55
N GLN A 121 1.76 12.86 6.88
CA GLN A 121 2.86 13.73 7.31
C GLN A 121 3.26 14.71 6.20
N LEU A 122 3.49 14.21 4.98
CA LEU A 122 3.83 15.05 3.83
C LEU A 122 2.78 16.13 3.57
N ARG A 123 1.49 15.79 3.68
CA ARG A 123 0.40 16.76 3.51
C ARG A 123 0.46 17.86 4.57
N GLY A 124 0.74 17.51 5.83
CA GLY A 124 0.97 18.48 6.90
C GLY A 124 2.14 19.43 6.59
N ASP A 125 3.28 18.87 6.20
CA ASP A 125 4.48 19.65 5.85
C ASP A 125 4.22 20.60 4.66
N ILE A 126 3.52 20.13 3.63
CA ILE A 126 3.19 20.92 2.43
C ILE A 126 2.32 22.13 2.80
N LEU A 127 1.33 21.93 3.70
CA LEU A 127 0.48 23.00 4.19
C LEU A 127 1.27 24.00 5.04
N TYR A 128 2.11 23.51 5.94
CA TYR A 128 2.96 24.34 6.79
C TYR A 128 3.92 25.20 5.94
N LEU A 129 4.64 24.60 4.99
CA LEU A 129 5.49 25.34 4.06
C LEU A 129 4.69 26.37 3.25
N GLY A 130 3.45 26.03 2.87
CA GLY A 130 2.52 26.98 2.25
C GLY A 130 2.26 28.22 3.11
N SER A 131 2.01 28.04 4.41
CA SER A 131 1.82 29.16 5.34
C SER A 131 3.07 30.03 5.51
N LEU A 132 4.26 29.42 5.60
CA LEU A 132 5.53 30.17 5.69
C LEU A 132 5.79 31.01 4.43
N ILE A 133 5.54 30.44 3.26
CA ILE A 133 5.65 31.16 1.97
C ILE A 133 4.71 32.37 1.95
N ASN A 134 3.48 32.22 2.45
CA ASN A 134 2.50 33.31 2.50
C ASN A 134 2.92 34.40 3.50
N SER A 135 3.45 34.03 4.67
CA SER A 135 3.96 35.00 5.65
C SER A 135 5.10 35.82 5.05
N LEU A 136 6.10 35.15 4.46
CA LEU A 136 7.23 35.83 3.81
C LEU A 136 6.78 36.72 2.66
N ALA A 137 5.82 36.29 1.85
CA ALA A 137 5.29 37.11 0.76
C ALA A 137 4.63 38.40 1.29
N ASN A 138 3.87 38.31 2.37
CA ASN A 138 3.25 39.47 3.02
C ASN A 138 4.30 40.40 3.64
N GLU A 139 5.27 39.85 4.36
CA GLU A 139 6.37 40.63 4.94
C GLU A 139 7.19 41.37 3.88
N ILE A 140 7.49 40.71 2.76
CA ILE A 140 8.15 41.34 1.61
C ILE A 140 7.28 42.48 1.05
N GLY A 141 5.98 42.25 0.86
CA GLY A 141 5.05 43.27 0.36
C GLY A 141 5.01 44.51 1.25
N LYS A 142 5.03 44.34 2.57
CA LYS A 142 5.09 45.44 3.55
C LYS A 142 6.39 46.24 3.51
N LEU A 143 7.48 45.69 2.98
CA LEU A 143 8.75 46.40 2.85
C LEU A 143 8.83 47.24 1.56
N PHE A 144 7.92 47.01 0.61
CA PHE A 144 7.78 47.80 -0.62
C PHE A 144 6.76 48.94 -0.50
N ASN A 145 5.89 48.89 0.50
CA ASN A 145 4.94 49.95 0.86
C ASN A 145 5.52 50.84 1.96
#